data_AF-A0A2H0VZ60-F1
#
_entry.id   AF-A0A2H0VZ60-F1
#
_cell.length_a   1.000
_cell.length_b   1.000
_cell.length_c   1.000
_cell.angle_alpha   90.00
_cell.angle_beta   90.00
_cell.angle_gamma   90.00
#
_symmetry.space_group_name_H-M   'P 1'
#
loop_
_entity.id
_entity.type
_entity.pdbx_description
1 polymer ?
#
loop_
_entity_poly.entity_id
_entity_poly.type
_entity_poly.pdbx_seq_one_letter_code
_entity_poly.pdbx_strand_id
1 'polypeptide(L)'
;FKTLKYRPDFPERFMMIEDARSFCREFFQWYNHEHRHSGIAMLTPESVHYKYYPELLQQRAVTLAHAHERHPERFVKGKPIVKQMQNAVWINKPIQNATQSVANA
;
A
#
# COMPACT_ATOMS: atom_id res chain seq x y z
N PHE A 1 -4.79 3.29 -10.27
CA PHE A 1 -6.04 3.45 -11.05
C PHE A 1 -7.02 2.29 -10.97
N LYS A 2 -6.57 1.02 -10.91
CA LYS A 2 -7.48 -0.14 -10.82
C LYS A 2 -8.42 -0.08 -9.60
N THR A 3 -7.92 0.27 -8.41
CA THR A 3 -8.74 0.29 -7.18
C THR A 3 -9.95 1.22 -7.26
N LEU A 4 -9.82 2.37 -7.94
CA LEU A 4 -10.91 3.31 -8.16
C LEU A 4 -11.95 2.74 -9.14
N LYS A 5 -11.50 2.36 -10.35
CA LYS A 5 -12.38 2.00 -11.47
C LYS A 5 -13.14 0.69 -11.30
N TYR A 6 -12.66 -0.21 -10.44
CA TYR A 6 -13.23 -1.54 -10.25
C TYR A 6 -13.99 -1.68 -8.93
N ARG A 7 -14.27 -0.58 -8.24
CA ARG A 7 -15.09 -0.60 -7.03
C ARG A 7 -16.58 -0.66 -7.42
N PRO A 8 -17.43 -1.39 -6.66
CA PRO A 8 -18.86 -1.49 -7.00
C PRO A 8 -19.57 -0.14 -7.14
N ASP A 9 -19.15 0.85 -6.36
CA ASP A 9 -19.77 2.18 -6.33
C ASP A 9 -19.28 3.12 -7.45
N PHE A 10 -18.29 2.69 -8.26
CA PHE A 10 -17.79 3.51 -9.36
C PHE A 10 -18.82 3.57 -10.49
N PRO A 11 -19.32 4.76 -10.87
CA PRO A 11 -20.40 4.84 -11.85
C PRO A 11 -19.92 4.54 -13.26
N GLU A 12 -20.84 4.09 -14.12
CA GLU A 12 -20.55 3.89 -15.56
C GLU A 12 -20.15 5.22 -16.22
N ARG A 13 -20.83 6.31 -15.85
CA ARG A 13 -20.58 7.69 -16.29
C ARG A 13 -20.90 8.67 -15.17
N PHE A 14 -20.15 9.76 -15.08
CA PHE A 14 -20.53 10.93 -14.28
C PHE A 14 -21.37 11.87 -15.15
N MET A 15 -22.47 12.41 -14.61
CA MET A 15 -23.37 13.29 -15.37
C MET A 15 -22.82 14.70 -15.48
N MET A 16 -22.11 15.16 -14.44
CA MET A 16 -21.39 16.43 -14.44
C MET A 16 -20.07 16.34 -13.64
N ILE A 17 -19.25 17.39 -13.73
CA ILE A 17 -17.93 17.42 -13.06
C ILE A 17 -18.07 17.48 -11.53
N GLU A 18 -19.16 18.04 -11.03
CA GLU A 18 -19.49 18.12 -9.60
C GLU A 18 -19.68 16.73 -8.99
N ASP A 19 -20.39 15.83 -9.69
CA ASP A 19 -20.57 14.43 -9.28
C ASP A 19 -19.23 13.71 -9.17
N ALA A 20 -18.39 13.86 -10.22
CA ALA A 20 -17.07 13.26 -10.25
C ALA A 20 -16.19 13.76 -9.09
N ARG A 21 -16.26 15.05 -8.78
CA ARG A 21 -15.52 15.64 -7.66
C ARG A 21 -16.02 15.13 -6.31
N SER A 22 -17.34 15.04 -6.12
CA SER A 22 -17.90 14.55 -4.86
C SER A 22 -17.50 13.09 -4.60
N PHE A 23 -17.69 12.24 -5.61
CA PHE A 23 -17.26 10.86 -5.56
C PHE A 23 -15.75 10.73 -5.28
N CYS A 24 -14.92 11.49 -5.99
CA CYS A 24 -13.46 11.43 -5.78
C CYS A 24 -13.04 11.86 -4.39
N ARG A 25 -13.67 12.89 -3.80
CA ARG A 25 -13.35 13.34 -2.43
C ARG A 25 -13.57 12.22 -1.42
N GLU A 26 -14.74 11.60 -1.45
CA GLU A 26 -15.08 10.49 -0.56
C GLU A 26 -14.18 9.29 -0.82
N PHE A 27 -13.95 8.94 -2.09
CA PHE A 27 -13.08 7.84 -2.45
C PHE A 27 -11.66 8.04 -1.93
N PHE A 28 -11.05 9.21 -2.14
CA PHE A 28 -9.65 9.43 -1.74
C PHE A 28 -9.49 9.56 -0.24
N GLN A 29 -10.50 10.06 0.47
CA GLN A 29 -10.52 10.00 1.93
C GLN A 29 -10.41 8.54 2.41
N TRP A 30 -11.30 7.68 1.95
CA TRP A 30 -11.24 6.25 2.28
C TRP A 30 -9.93 5.59 1.78
N TYR A 31 -9.52 5.89 0.55
CA TYR A 31 -8.35 5.25 -0.06
C TYR A 31 -7.07 5.57 0.69
N ASN A 32 -6.92 6.81 1.16
CA ASN A 32 -5.71 7.22 1.85
C ASN A 32 -5.66 6.74 3.30
N HIS A 33 -6.80 6.76 4.00
CA HIS A 33 -6.84 6.58 5.45
C HIS A 33 -7.29 5.18 5.90
N GLU A 34 -8.08 4.47 5.08
CA GLU A 34 -8.71 3.21 5.50
C GLU A 34 -8.28 2.02 4.64
N HIS A 35 -8.14 2.23 3.33
CA HIS A 35 -7.81 1.16 2.39
C HIS A 35 -6.45 0.54 2.69
N ARG A 36 -6.45 -0.75 3.05
CA ARG A 36 -5.24 -1.54 3.26
C ARG A 36 -4.74 -2.11 1.93
N HIS A 37 -3.69 -1.50 1.40
CA HIS A 37 -3.25 -1.75 0.04
C HIS A 37 -2.23 -2.91 -0.03
N SER A 38 -2.58 -3.98 -0.74
CA SER A 38 -1.78 -5.22 -0.80
C SER A 38 -0.37 -5.04 -1.40
N GLY A 39 -0.23 -4.08 -2.33
CA GLY A 39 1.05 -3.68 -2.92
C GLY A 39 2.03 -3.05 -1.93
N ILE A 40 1.54 -2.46 -0.84
CA ILE A 40 2.35 -1.83 0.21
C ILE A 40 2.14 -2.53 1.55
N ALA A 41 2.22 -3.86 1.55
CA ALA A 41 2.14 -4.67 2.76
C ALA A 41 0.88 -4.46 3.61
N MET A 42 -0.29 -4.23 2.98
CA MET A 42 -1.56 -3.97 3.67
C MET A 42 -1.50 -2.74 4.60
N LEU A 43 -0.66 -1.77 4.26
CA LEU A 43 -0.60 -0.45 4.90
C LEU A 43 -1.59 0.50 4.23
N THR A 44 -1.93 1.59 4.91
CA THR A 44 -2.68 2.69 4.29
C THR A 44 -1.70 3.57 3.51
N PRO A 45 -2.10 4.15 2.37
CA PRO A 45 -1.28 5.12 1.66
C PRO A 45 -0.76 6.25 2.55
N GLU A 46 -1.59 6.75 3.47
CA GLU A 46 -1.20 7.76 4.45
C GLU A 46 -0.01 7.32 5.32
N SER A 47 -0.05 6.11 5.88
CA SER A 47 1.02 5.61 6.75
C SER A 47 2.36 5.47 6.05
N VAL A 48 2.33 5.20 4.74
CA VAL A 48 3.52 5.17 3.91
C VAL A 48 3.98 6.58 3.57
N HIS A 49 3.06 7.47 3.21
CA HIS A 49 3.36 8.86 2.86
C HIS A 49 4.05 9.61 4.01
N TYR A 50 3.47 9.53 5.21
CA TYR A 50 4.02 10.16 6.41
C TYR A 50 5.04 9.29 7.17
N LYS A 51 5.38 8.12 6.62
CA LYS A 51 6.47 7.23 7.08
C LYS A 51 6.32 6.67 8.50
N TYR A 52 5.12 6.67 9.09
CA TYR A 52 4.84 6.03 10.40
C TYR A 52 4.41 4.56 10.28
N TYR A 53 4.62 3.94 9.11
CA TYR A 53 4.30 2.53 8.90
C TYR A 53 5.21 1.53 9.67
N PRO A 54 6.48 1.81 10.03
CA PRO A 54 7.30 0.85 10.76
C PRO A 54 6.66 0.40 12.08
N GLU A 55 6.10 1.34 12.83
CA GLU A 55 5.41 1.09 14.10
C GLU A 55 4.17 0.20 13.87
N LEU A 56 3.42 0.44 12.80
CA LEU A 56 2.25 -0.38 12.43
C LEU A 56 2.65 -1.82 12.08
N LEU A 57 3.80 -2.02 11.41
CA LEU A 57 4.29 -3.37 11.09
C LEU A 57 4.73 -4.12 12.36
N GLN A 58 5.35 -3.42 13.32
CA GLN A 58 5.71 -4.00 14.61
C GLN A 58 4.47 -4.43 15.40
N GLN A 59 3.46 -3.55 15.51
CA GLN A 59 2.19 -3.88 16.16
C GLN A 59 1.50 -5.08 15.49
N ARG A 60 1.54 -5.15 14.16
CA ARG A 60 0.99 -6.28 13.41
C ARG A 60 1.74 -7.58 13.69
N ALA A 61 3.07 -7.54 13.81
CA ALA A 61 3.87 -8.71 14.13
C ALA A 61 3.51 -9.29 15.50
N VAL A 62 3.35 -8.42 16.51
CA VAL A 62 2.90 -8.80 17.86
C VAL A 62 1.49 -9.41 17.81
N THR A 63 0.56 -8.75 17.10
CA THR A 63 -0.82 -9.25 16.95
C THR A 63 -0.86 -10.63 16.33
N LEU A 64 -0.10 -10.85 15.25
CA LEU A 64 -0.05 -12.13 14.53
C LEU A 64 0.64 -13.22 15.35
N ALA A 65 1.67 -12.87 16.14
CA ALA A 65 2.30 -13.81 17.06
C ALA A 65 1.31 -14.30 18.12
N HIS A 66 0.57 -13.39 18.75
CA HIS A 66 -0.47 -13.77 19.72
C HIS A 66 -1.62 -14.55 19.10
N ALA A 67 -2.03 -14.24 17.87
CA ALA A 67 -3.05 -15.01 17.17
C ALA A 67 -2.58 -16.46 16.93
N HIS A 68 -1.31 -16.64 16.56
CA HIS A 68 -0.70 -17.95 16.37
C HIS A 68 -0.54 -18.71 17.69
N GLU A 69 -0.11 -18.06 18.77
CA GLU A 69 0.01 -18.69 20.09
C GLU A 69 -1.34 -19.24 20.60
N ARG A 70 -2.43 -18.50 20.37
CA ARG A 70 -3.78 -18.94 20.80
C ARG A 70 -4.34 -20.09 19.96
N HIS A 71 -4.04 -20.11 18.66
CA HIS A 71 -4.67 -21.02 17.70
C HIS A 71 -3.67 -21.53 16.66
N PRO A 72 -2.62 -22.28 17.06
CA PRO A 72 -1.59 -22.74 16.13
C PRO A 72 -2.17 -23.62 15.01
N GLU A 73 -3.25 -24.37 15.28
CA GLU A 73 -3.97 -25.21 14.32
C GLU A 73 -4.53 -24.46 13.12
N ARG A 74 -4.81 -23.15 13.26
CA ARG A 74 -5.30 -22.30 12.16
C ARG A 74 -4.19 -21.84 11.22
N PHE A 75 -2.93 -22.05 11.59
CA PHE A 75 -1.76 -21.62 10.84
C PHE A 75 -0.98 -22.83 10.32
N VAL A 76 -1.55 -23.54 9.35
CA VAL A 76 -0.96 -24.75 8.74
C VAL A 76 0.43 -24.56 8.11
N LYS A 77 0.86 -23.30 7.91
CA LYS A 77 2.19 -22.93 7.40
C LYS A 77 3.13 -22.41 8.50
N GLY A 78 2.79 -22.61 9.77
CA GLY A 78 3.54 -22.10 10.92
C GLY A 78 3.30 -20.62 11.21
N LYS A 79 4.20 -20.01 11.99
CA LYS A 79 4.05 -18.63 12.47
C LYS A 79 3.90 -17.65 11.29
N PRO A 80 2.82 -16.84 11.26
CA PRO A 80 2.60 -15.87 10.20
C PRO A 80 3.71 -14.82 10.13
N ILE A 81 4.16 -14.50 8.91
CA ILE A 81 5.23 -13.52 8.64
C ILE A 81 4.60 -12.22 8.15
N VAL A 82 4.94 -11.09 8.78
CA VAL A 82 4.53 -9.76 8.32
C VAL A 82 5.32 -9.37 7.08
N LYS A 83 4.60 -9.15 5.96
CA LYS A 83 5.18 -8.60 4.73
C LYS A 83 5.80 -7.24 5.02
N GLN A 84 7.03 -7.04 4.57
CA GLN A 84 7.74 -5.77 4.69
C GLN A 84 7.46 -4.86 3.48
N MET A 85 7.64 -3.55 3.67
CA MET A 85 7.48 -2.55 2.62
C MET A 85 8.71 -2.56 1.70
N GLN A 86 8.52 -2.43 0.39
CA GLN A 86 9.62 -2.34 -0.57
C GLN A 86 10.12 -0.89 -0.66
N ASN A 87 11.41 -0.66 -0.46
CA ASN A 87 11.97 0.70 -0.46
C ASN A 87 11.84 1.42 -1.82
N ALA A 88 11.69 0.69 -2.92
CA ALA A 88 11.53 1.25 -4.25
C ALA A 88 10.65 0.35 -5.12
N VAL A 89 9.84 0.98 -5.97
CA VAL A 89 9.08 0.34 -7.04
C VAL A 89 9.33 1.09 -8.34
N TRP A 90 9.30 0.38 -9.47
CA TRP A 90 9.65 0.95 -10.77
C TRP A 90 8.56 0.62 -11.78
N ILE A 91 8.15 1.60 -12.58
CA ILE A 91 7.42 1.34 -13.84
C ILE A 91 8.44 0.93 -14.90
N ASN A 92 9.53 1.70 -15.01
CA ASN A 92 10.71 1.39 -15.80
C ASN A 92 11.93 1.49 -14.88
N LYS A 93 12.55 0.37 -14.53
CA LYS A 93 13.73 0.37 -13.64
C LYS A 93 14.93 0.92 -14.41
N PRO A 94 15.66 1.93 -13.88
CA PRO A 94 16.83 2.46 -14.54
C PRO A 94 17.91 1.38 -14.63
N ILE A 95 18.58 1.32 -15.78
CA ILE A 95 19.75 0.47 -15.98
C ILE A 95 20.87 1.06 -15.12
N GLN A 96 21.44 0.25 -14.23
CA GLN A 96 22.55 0.66 -13.40
C GLN A 96 23.84 0.54 -14.24
N ASN A 97 24.24 1.63 -14.93
CA ASN A 97 25.58 1.99 -15.48
C ASN A 97 25.39 3.24 -16.38
N ALA A 98 26.13 4.36 -16.30
CA ALA A 98 27.48 4.60 -15.85
C ALA A 98 27.61 5.94 -15.11
N THR A 99 28.42 5.94 -14.05
CA THR A 99 29.19 7.12 -13.63
C THR A 99 29.95 7.64 -14.84
N GLN A 100 29.43 8.66 -15.53
CA GLN A 100 30.25 9.47 -16.43
C GLN A 100 31.08 10.41 -15.56
N SER A 101 32.34 10.02 -15.42
CA SER A 101 33.46 10.92 -15.20
C SER A 101 33.30 12.17 -16.06
N VAL A 102 33.02 13.31 -15.44
CA VAL A 102 33.53 14.59 -15.94
C VAL A 102 34.77 14.92 -15.13
N ALA A 103 35.85 14.22 -15.49
CA ALA A 103 37.20 14.73 -15.38
C ALA A 103 37.63 15.14 -16.81
N ASN A 104 38.47 16.18 -16.86
CA ASN A 104 39.05 16.87 -18.03
C ASN A 104 38.18 18.04 -18.53
N ALA A 105 38.72 19.24 -18.78
CA ALA A 105 39.97 19.92 -18.44
C ALA A 105 39.72 21.38 -18.83
#